data_AF-E6LNZ3-F1
#
_entry.id   AF-E6LNZ3-F1
#
_cell.length_a   1.000
_cell.length_b   1.000
_cell.length_c   1.000
_cell.angle_alpha   90.00
_cell.angle_beta   90.00
_cell.angle_gamma   90.00
#
_symmetry.space_group_name_H-M   'P 1'
#
loop_
_entity.id
_entity.type
_entity.pdbx_description
1 polymer ?
#
loop_
_entity_poly.entity_id
_entity_poly.type
_entity_poly.pdbx_seq_one_letter_code
_entity_poly.pdbx_strand_id
1 'polypeptide(L)'
;KEINSFNKMYPFLLGINSLFQAVLPVFALVITQMLIDTIQRRIVHYKYVIVLVLLLVITQMITDVVLPYITLWINNFELKFEVYTQAKLLKKVAKLKSKDFESSTIYDLIVRTQYDMNAGVIGNAKLIFDVFSVLISAISYVVVLFKYSVIMIGIIIFISLFRYLYEKNIIS
;
A
#
# COMPACT_ATOMS: atom_id res chain seq x y z
N LYS A 1 5.87 -15.12 25.45
CA LYS A 1 4.73 -14.17 25.55
C LYS A 1 4.90 -13.00 24.57
N GLU A 2 6.09 -12.36 24.50
CA GLU A 2 6.36 -11.25 23.57
C GLU A 2 6.18 -11.59 22.08
N ILE A 3 6.55 -12.80 21.64
CA ILE A 3 6.38 -13.24 20.23
C ILE A 3 4.91 -13.34 19.82
N ASN A 4 4.00 -13.67 20.75
CA ASN A 4 2.58 -13.86 20.46
C ASN A 4 1.80 -12.52 20.42
N SER A 5 2.27 -11.51 21.15
CA SER A 5 1.80 -10.12 20.99
C SER A 5 2.45 -9.44 19.78
N PHE A 6 3.73 -9.73 19.49
CA PHE A 6 4.44 -9.29 18.28
C PHE A 6 3.69 -9.72 17.01
N ASN A 7 3.23 -10.97 16.94
CA ASN A 7 2.57 -11.52 15.76
C ASN A 7 1.19 -10.89 15.46
N LYS A 8 0.46 -10.43 16.48
CA LYS A 8 -0.89 -9.85 16.27
C LYS A 8 -0.87 -8.37 15.89
N MET A 9 0.15 -7.63 16.32
CA MET A 9 0.30 -6.20 16.01
C MET A 9 0.58 -5.98 14.51
N TYR A 10 1.33 -6.87 13.88
CA TYR A 10 1.73 -6.75 12.48
C TYR A 10 0.56 -6.78 11.47
N PRO A 11 -0.32 -7.80 11.44
CA PRO A 11 -1.48 -7.79 10.54
C PRO A 11 -2.47 -6.67 10.88
N PHE A 12 -2.53 -6.22 12.13
CA PHE A 12 -3.32 -5.06 12.53
C PHE A 12 -2.76 -3.76 11.93
N LEU A 13 -1.44 -3.54 12.01
CA LEU A 13 -0.78 -2.38 11.40
C LEU A 13 -0.90 -2.39 9.88
N LEU A 14 -0.75 -3.56 9.23
CA LEU A 14 -1.00 -3.72 7.80
C LEU A 14 -2.45 -3.37 7.42
N GLY A 15 -3.43 -3.87 8.19
CA GLY A 15 -4.83 -3.56 7.97
C GLY A 15 -5.14 -2.07 8.08
N ILE A 16 -4.66 -1.42 9.14
CA ILE A 16 -4.80 0.04 9.31
C ILE A 16 -4.15 0.80 8.15
N ASN A 17 -2.91 0.45 7.81
CA ASN A 17 -2.18 1.10 6.73
C ASN A 17 -2.93 0.99 5.39
N SER A 18 -3.42 -0.22 5.07
CA SER A 18 -4.20 -0.48 3.86
C SER A 18 -5.52 0.31 3.82
N LEU A 19 -6.24 0.42 4.94
CA LEU A 19 -7.47 1.20 5.02
C LEU A 19 -7.23 2.70 4.79
N PHE A 20 -6.21 3.27 5.44
CA PHE A 20 -5.88 4.68 5.25
C PHE A 20 -5.42 4.96 3.82
N GLN A 21 -4.60 4.08 3.23
CA GLN A 21 -4.20 4.18 1.83
C GLN A 21 -5.40 4.10 0.88
N ALA A 22 -6.43 3.31 1.22
CA ALA A 22 -7.61 3.19 0.39
C ALA A 22 -8.53 4.41 0.46
N VAL A 23 -8.73 4.96 1.66
CA VAL A 23 -9.77 5.94 1.93
C VAL A 23 -9.28 7.38 1.80
N LEU A 24 -8.07 7.69 2.28
CA LEU A 24 -7.55 9.07 2.29
C LEU A 24 -7.54 9.73 0.90
N PRO A 25 -7.10 9.09 -0.19
CA PRO A 25 -7.01 9.78 -1.45
C PRO A 25 -8.39 9.95 -2.12
N VAL A 26 -9.35 9.05 -1.87
CA VAL A 26 -10.77 9.22 -2.24
C VAL A 26 -11.38 10.38 -1.47
N PHE A 27 -11.11 10.47 -0.18
CA PHE A 27 -11.61 11.54 0.67
C PHE A 27 -11.08 12.91 0.25
N ALA A 28 -9.77 13.02 0.00
CA ALA A 28 -9.13 14.23 -0.53
C ALA A 28 -9.76 14.66 -1.86
N LEU A 29 -10.03 13.71 -2.76
CA LEU A 29 -10.68 13.96 -4.04
C LEU A 29 -12.10 14.52 -3.87
N VAL A 30 -12.92 13.92 -3.00
CA VAL A 30 -14.29 14.40 -2.72
C VAL A 30 -14.29 15.81 -2.14
N ILE A 31 -13.41 16.12 -1.20
CA ILE A 31 -13.32 17.47 -0.61
C ILE A 31 -12.87 18.49 -1.67
N THR A 32 -11.91 18.11 -2.53
CA THR A 32 -11.43 18.97 -3.62
C THR A 32 -12.56 19.29 -4.59
N GLN A 33 -13.40 18.32 -4.93
CA GLN A 33 -14.59 18.54 -5.76
C GLN A 33 -15.58 19.48 -5.07
N MET A 34 -15.87 19.27 -3.79
CA MET A 34 -16.75 20.16 -3.02
C MET A 34 -16.22 21.59 -2.98
N LEU A 35 -14.90 21.77 -2.86
CA LEU A 35 -14.25 23.07 -2.89
C LEU A 35 -14.45 23.76 -4.25
N ILE A 36 -14.21 23.04 -5.35
CA ILE A 36 -14.39 23.55 -6.71
C ILE A 36 -15.84 23.98 -6.93
N ASP A 37 -16.81 23.12 -6.59
CA ASP A 37 -18.24 23.41 -6.74
C ASP A 37 -18.66 24.65 -5.96
N THR A 38 -18.13 24.79 -4.74
CA THR A 38 -18.39 25.93 -3.85
C THR A 38 -17.88 27.24 -4.44
N ILE A 39 -16.66 27.22 -5.00
CA ILE A 39 -16.05 28.39 -5.65
C ILE A 39 -16.84 28.77 -6.91
N GLN A 40 -17.23 27.79 -7.73
CA GLN A 40 -17.95 28.01 -8.98
C GLN A 40 -19.35 28.60 -8.75
N ARG A 41 -20.06 28.15 -7.70
CA ARG A 41 -21.44 28.60 -7.41
C ARG A 41 -21.53 30.00 -6.83
N ARG A 42 -20.41 30.65 -6.46
CA ARG A 42 -20.27 32.04 -5.92
C ARG A 42 -21.17 32.45 -4.74
N ILE A 43 -22.12 31.62 -4.28
CA ILE A 43 -23.17 31.96 -3.30
C ILE A 43 -22.92 31.27 -1.94
N VAL A 44 -21.66 31.09 -1.52
CA VAL A 44 -21.35 30.38 -0.27
C VAL A 44 -20.49 31.22 0.66
N HIS A 45 -20.78 31.13 1.97
CA HIS A 45 -20.03 31.82 3.02
C HIS A 45 -18.56 31.40 3.03
N TYR A 46 -17.65 32.38 3.05
CA TYR A 46 -16.19 32.17 3.08
C TYR A 46 -15.72 31.20 4.18
N LYS A 47 -16.45 31.14 5.31
CA LYS A 47 -16.19 30.20 6.42
C LYS A 47 -16.23 28.74 5.98
N TYR A 48 -17.15 28.37 5.10
CA TYR A 48 -17.28 27.00 4.61
C TYR A 48 -16.07 26.59 3.75
N VAL A 49 -15.58 27.51 2.90
CA VAL A 49 -14.38 27.30 2.08
C VAL A 49 -13.15 27.08 2.97
N ILE A 50 -12.98 27.88 4.03
CA ILE A 50 -11.87 27.73 4.98
C ILE A 50 -11.89 26.34 5.65
N VAL A 51 -13.07 25.85 6.04
CA VAL A 51 -13.20 24.51 6.63
C VAL A 51 -12.79 23.42 5.64
N LEU A 52 -13.21 23.51 4.37
CA LEU A 52 -12.82 22.54 3.34
C LEU A 52 -11.30 22.53 3.11
N VAL A 53 -10.68 23.71 3.06
CA VAL A 53 -9.22 23.83 2.91
C VAL A 53 -8.49 23.25 4.13
N LEU A 54 -8.94 23.53 5.35
CA LEU A 54 -8.36 22.94 6.56
C LEU A 54 -8.45 21.41 6.54
N LEU A 55 -9.58 20.87 6.09
CA LEU A 55 -9.80 19.44 6.00
C LEU A 55 -8.86 18.78 4.97
N LEU A 56 -8.61 19.44 3.84
CA LEU A 56 -7.59 19.01 2.87
C LEU A 56 -6.19 19.01 3.47
N VAL A 57 -5.79 20.08 4.16
CA VAL A 57 -4.46 20.17 4.79
C VAL A 57 -4.27 19.05 5.81
N ILE A 58 -5.27 18.80 6.66
CA ILE A 58 -5.22 17.71 7.64
C ILE A 58 -5.08 16.35 6.94
N THR A 59 -5.88 16.10 5.90
CA THR A 59 -5.82 14.87 5.12
C THR A 59 -4.44 14.67 4.49
N GLN A 60 -3.85 15.75 3.98
CA GLN A 60 -2.50 15.72 3.41
C GLN A 60 -1.43 15.45 4.47
N MET A 61 -1.52 16.08 5.64
CA MET A 61 -0.58 15.82 6.75
C MET A 61 -0.64 14.37 7.23
N ILE A 62 -1.82 13.75 7.27
CA ILE A 62 -1.95 12.32 7.60
C ILE A 62 -1.22 11.47 6.55
N THR A 63 -1.41 11.80 5.26
CA THR A 63 -0.79 11.08 4.15
C THR A 63 0.73 11.21 4.15
N ASP A 64 1.26 12.40 4.41
CA ASP A 64 2.69 12.67 4.25
C ASP A 64 3.52 12.43 5.51
N VAL A 65 2.88 12.39 6.69
CA VAL A 65 3.59 12.25 7.98
C VAL A 65 3.20 10.95 8.68
N VAL A 66 1.90 10.70 8.86
CA VAL A 66 1.42 9.58 9.68
C VAL A 66 1.60 8.24 8.96
N LEU A 67 1.19 8.15 7.69
CA LEU A 67 1.30 6.92 6.91
C LEU A 67 2.76 6.44 6.73
N PRO A 68 3.74 7.31 6.42
CA PRO A 68 5.15 6.92 6.37
C PRO A 68 5.66 6.42 7.71
N TYR A 69 5.22 7.02 8.83
CA TYR A 69 5.61 6.56 10.17
C TYR A 69 5.10 5.14 10.49
N ILE A 70 3.84 4.85 10.12
CA ILE A 70 3.27 3.49 10.22
C ILE A 70 4.06 2.51 9.34
N THR A 71 4.38 2.92 8.11
CA THR A 71 5.17 2.11 7.16
C THR A 71 6.57 1.81 7.71
N LEU A 72 7.23 2.77 8.36
CA LEU A 72 8.52 2.54 9.02
C LEU A 72 8.41 1.51 10.15
N TRP A 73 7.33 1.55 10.92
CA TRP A 73 7.06 0.56 11.97
C TRP A 73 6.88 -0.85 11.41
N ILE A 74 6.13 -0.98 10.31
CA ILE A 74 5.93 -2.24 9.58
C ILE A 74 7.28 -2.76 9.08
N ASN A 75 8.06 -1.94 8.36
CA ASN A 75 9.35 -2.35 7.82
C ASN A 75 10.35 -2.77 8.91
N ASN A 76 10.40 -2.03 10.03
CA ASN A 76 11.24 -2.40 11.18
C ASN A 76 10.84 -3.74 11.80
N PHE A 77 9.54 -4.06 11.80
CA PHE A 77 9.05 -5.36 12.24
C PHE A 77 9.50 -6.47 11.27
N GLU A 78 9.33 -6.26 9.97
CA GLU A 78 9.72 -7.20 8.92
C GLU A 78 11.22 -7.56 9.04
N LEU A 79 12.08 -6.54 9.18
CA LEU A 79 13.53 -6.73 9.37
C LEU A 79 13.87 -7.54 10.62
N LYS A 80 13.22 -7.25 11.77
CA LYS A 80 13.43 -8.04 13.00
C LYS A 80 13.02 -9.49 12.83
N PHE A 81 11.92 -9.74 12.12
CA PHE A 81 11.45 -11.09 11.86
C PHE A 81 12.39 -11.85 10.90
N GLU A 82 12.88 -11.18 9.87
CA GLU A 82 13.85 -11.73 8.92
C GLU A 82 15.11 -12.19 9.66
N VAL A 83 15.72 -11.31 10.47
CA VAL A 83 16.91 -11.62 11.26
C VAL A 83 16.67 -12.78 12.24
N TYR A 84 15.54 -12.78 12.95
CA TYR A 84 15.20 -13.87 13.88
C TYR A 84 15.11 -15.22 13.16
N THR A 85 14.46 -15.24 12.00
CA THR A 85 14.24 -16.47 11.24
C THR A 85 15.55 -16.96 10.61
N GLN A 86 16.36 -16.06 10.05
CA GLN A 86 17.71 -16.38 9.55
C GLN A 86 18.61 -16.93 10.66
N ALA A 87 18.61 -16.33 11.85
CA ALA A 87 19.39 -16.84 12.99
C ALA A 87 18.95 -18.25 13.42
N LYS A 88 17.65 -18.55 13.37
CA LYS A 88 17.11 -19.88 13.68
C LYS A 88 17.50 -20.90 12.61
N LEU A 89 17.47 -20.51 11.33
CA LEU A 89 17.94 -21.34 10.22
C LEU A 89 19.42 -21.69 10.39
N LEU A 90 20.28 -20.69 10.60
CA LEU A 90 21.72 -20.89 10.83
C LEU A 90 22.00 -21.83 12.00
N LYS A 91 21.29 -21.68 13.12
CA LYS A 91 21.41 -22.59 14.28
C LYS A 91 21.00 -24.03 13.96
N LYS A 92 20.05 -24.23 13.04
CA LYS A 92 19.62 -25.55 12.61
C LYS A 92 20.61 -26.17 11.64
N VAL A 93 21.14 -25.37 10.71
CA VAL A 93 22.19 -25.75 9.76
C VAL A 93 23.48 -26.13 10.51
N ALA A 94 23.87 -25.37 11.54
CA ALA A 94 25.04 -25.66 12.36
C ALA A 94 24.97 -27.00 13.14
N LYS A 95 23.79 -27.61 13.27
CA LYS A 95 23.59 -28.91 13.90
C LYS A 95 23.65 -30.08 12.92
N LEU A 96 23.68 -29.81 11.61
CA LEU A 96 23.83 -30.83 10.58
C LEU A 96 25.28 -31.32 10.53
N LYS A 97 25.49 -32.60 10.22
CA LYS A 97 26.83 -33.16 10.06
C LYS A 97 27.35 -32.84 8.67
N SER A 98 28.68 -32.82 8.47
CA SER A 98 29.28 -32.55 7.14
C SER A 98 28.75 -33.48 6.04
N LYS A 99 28.46 -34.75 6.37
CA LYS A 99 27.85 -35.72 5.46
C LYS A 99 26.44 -35.31 4.98
N ASP A 100 25.70 -34.57 5.79
CA ASP A 100 24.36 -34.10 5.43
C ASP A 100 24.42 -32.97 4.39
N PHE A 101 25.53 -32.22 4.30
CA PHE A 101 25.74 -31.19 3.28
C PHE A 101 26.13 -31.76 1.91
N GLU A 102 26.61 -33.00 1.85
CA GLU A 102 26.89 -33.70 0.60
C GLU A 102 25.60 -34.22 -0.07
N SER A 103 24.51 -34.29 0.69
CA SER A 103 23.18 -34.59 0.15
C SER A 103 22.62 -33.37 -0.58
N SER A 104 22.46 -33.47 -1.90
CA SER A 104 21.80 -32.44 -2.73
C SER A 104 20.42 -32.07 -2.19
N THR A 105 19.69 -33.04 -1.63
CA THR A 105 18.36 -32.84 -1.06
C THR A 105 18.39 -31.91 0.15
N ILE A 106 19.36 -32.04 1.06
CA ILE A 106 19.49 -31.20 2.25
C ILE A 106 19.95 -29.79 1.85
N TYR A 107 20.90 -29.69 0.92
CA TYR A 107 21.37 -28.42 0.40
C TYR A 107 20.24 -27.63 -0.29
N ASP A 108 19.50 -28.27 -1.19
CA ASP A 108 18.34 -27.67 -1.87
C ASP A 108 17.27 -27.23 -0.87
N LEU A 109 17.06 -28.01 0.20
CA LEU A 109 16.10 -27.65 1.24
C LEU A 109 16.54 -26.38 2.00
N ILE A 110 17.84 -26.23 2.29
CA ILE A 110 18.39 -25.04 2.95
C ILE A 110 18.22 -23.80 2.05
N VAL A 111 18.64 -23.91 0.79
CA VAL A 111 18.54 -22.81 -0.20
C VAL A 111 17.09 -22.41 -0.39
N ARG A 112 16.19 -23.37 -0.59
CA ARG A 112 14.76 -23.12 -0.76
C ARG A 112 14.14 -22.50 0.49
N THR A 113 14.47 -23.00 1.68
CA THR A 113 13.96 -22.44 2.94
C THR A 113 14.43 -21.00 3.12
N GLN A 114 15.67 -20.68 2.77
CA GLN A 114 16.21 -19.32 2.85
C GLN A 114 15.51 -18.38 1.86
N TYR A 115 15.21 -18.87 0.65
CA TYR A 115 14.48 -18.09 -0.36
C TYR A 115 13.01 -17.88 0.00
N ASP A 116 12.31 -18.94 0.42
CA ASP A 116 10.91 -18.89 0.86
C ASP A 116 10.74 -18.02 2.12
N MET A 117 11.76 -17.94 2.96
CA MET A 117 11.80 -17.04 4.13
C MET A 117 11.93 -15.56 3.74
N ASN A 118 12.78 -15.23 2.76
CA ASN A 118 12.97 -13.83 2.33
C ASN A 118 11.86 -13.32 1.42
N ALA A 119 11.29 -14.17 0.56
CA ALA A 119 10.32 -13.76 -0.45
C ALA A 119 8.86 -14.11 -0.08
N GLY A 120 8.63 -15.19 0.67
CA GLY A 120 7.36 -15.94 0.53
C GLY A 120 6.22 -15.52 1.45
N VAL A 121 6.46 -15.24 2.73
CA VAL A 121 5.35 -15.19 3.71
C VAL A 121 4.97 -13.75 4.06
N ILE A 122 5.95 -12.93 4.43
CA ILE A 122 5.73 -11.54 4.84
C ILE A 122 5.40 -10.65 3.64
N GLY A 123 6.19 -10.78 2.56
CA GLY A 123 5.98 -10.03 1.33
C GLY A 123 4.61 -10.31 0.71
N ASN A 124 4.21 -11.59 0.63
CA ASN A 124 2.90 -11.95 0.08
C ASN A 124 1.74 -11.46 0.95
N ALA A 125 1.87 -11.50 2.29
CA ALA A 125 0.84 -10.96 3.17
C ALA A 125 0.62 -9.45 2.93
N LYS A 126 1.70 -8.68 2.82
CA LYS A 126 1.65 -7.25 2.51
C LYS A 126 0.99 -6.98 1.14
N LEU A 127 1.42 -7.70 0.11
CA LEU A 127 0.87 -7.57 -1.24
C LEU A 127 -0.65 -7.81 -1.28
N ILE A 128 -1.15 -8.77 -0.51
CA ILE A 128 -2.60 -9.02 -0.43
C ILE A 128 -3.34 -7.78 0.10
N PHE A 129 -2.87 -7.20 1.21
CA PHE A 129 -3.48 -6.00 1.79
C PHE A 129 -3.38 -4.78 0.86
N ASP A 130 -2.24 -4.61 0.20
CA ASP A 130 -2.03 -3.51 -0.75
C ASP A 130 -2.94 -3.64 -1.97
N VAL A 131 -3.08 -4.85 -2.54
CA VAL A 131 -3.99 -5.11 -3.67
C VAL A 131 -5.44 -4.83 -3.27
N PHE A 132 -5.87 -5.25 -2.08
CA PHE A 132 -7.21 -4.94 -1.58
C PHE A 132 -7.43 -3.43 -1.43
N SER A 133 -6.46 -2.70 -0.90
CA SER A 133 -6.51 -1.23 -0.77
C SER A 133 -6.67 -0.55 -2.13
N VAL A 134 -5.88 -0.97 -3.12
CA VAL A 134 -5.94 -0.43 -4.49
C VAL A 134 -7.28 -0.71 -5.14
N LEU A 135 -7.83 -1.93 -4.97
CA LEU A 135 -9.15 -2.27 -5.50
C LEU A 135 -10.27 -1.43 -4.89
N ILE A 136 -10.26 -1.23 -3.57
CA ILE A 136 -11.24 -0.39 -2.88
C ILE A 136 -11.16 1.06 -3.37
N SER A 137 -9.94 1.58 -3.53
CA SER A 137 -9.69 2.92 -4.06
C SER A 137 -10.23 3.05 -5.49
N ALA A 138 -9.90 2.10 -6.36
CA ALA A 138 -10.30 2.10 -7.77
C ALA A 138 -11.82 2.11 -7.92
N ILE A 139 -12.52 1.24 -7.18
CA ILE A 139 -13.99 1.19 -7.18
C ILE A 139 -14.55 2.53 -6.68
N SER A 140 -13.99 3.07 -5.60
CA SER A 140 -14.44 4.34 -5.03
C SER A 140 -14.29 5.50 -6.02
N TYR A 141 -13.17 5.58 -6.75
CA TYR A 141 -12.98 6.61 -7.79
C TYR A 141 -13.98 6.48 -8.92
N VAL A 142 -14.24 5.25 -9.38
CA VAL A 142 -15.23 4.98 -10.42
C VAL A 142 -16.62 5.47 -9.97
N VAL A 143 -17.02 5.17 -8.73
CA VAL A 143 -18.29 5.64 -8.16
C VAL A 143 -18.37 7.17 -8.12
N VAL A 144 -17.29 7.84 -7.68
CA VAL A 144 -17.25 9.31 -7.64
C VAL A 144 -17.35 9.91 -9.05
N LEU A 145 -16.68 9.32 -10.03
CA LEU A 145 -16.73 9.77 -11.44
C LEU A 145 -18.13 9.64 -12.04
N PHE A 146 -18.82 8.52 -11.80
CA PHE A 146 -20.20 8.32 -12.29
C PHE A 146 -21.18 9.38 -11.79
N LYS A 147 -20.94 9.93 -10.59
CA LYS A 147 -21.80 10.97 -10.00
C LYS A 147 -21.69 12.32 -10.69
N TYR A 148 -20.59 12.60 -11.40
CA TYR A 148 -20.29 13.93 -11.92
C TYR A 148 -20.75 14.11 -13.38
N SER A 149 -20.39 13.19 -14.29
CA SER A 149 -20.95 13.08 -15.66
C SER A 149 -20.29 11.93 -16.42
N VAL A 150 -21.08 11.08 -17.07
CA VAL A 150 -20.59 9.98 -17.94
C VAL A 150 -19.75 10.52 -19.12
N ILE A 151 -19.99 11.75 -19.56
CA ILE A 151 -19.27 12.39 -20.67
C ILE A 151 -17.82 12.70 -20.29
N MET A 152 -17.56 13.11 -19.03
CA MET A 152 -16.19 13.36 -18.55
C MET A 152 -15.35 12.07 -18.52
N ILE A 153 -15.96 10.94 -18.21
CA ILE A 153 -15.29 9.63 -18.21
C ILE A 153 -14.77 9.30 -19.62
N GLY A 154 -15.60 9.52 -20.65
CA GLY A 154 -15.20 9.32 -22.04
C GLY A 154 -13.99 10.17 -22.46
N ILE A 155 -13.94 11.44 -22.03
CA ILE A 155 -12.82 12.34 -22.32
C ILE A 155 -11.52 11.89 -21.62
N ILE A 156 -11.60 11.46 -20.36
CA ILE A 156 -10.42 11.01 -19.60
C ILE A 156 -9.84 9.73 -20.22
N ILE A 157 -10.69 8.77 -20.60
CA ILE A 157 -10.26 7.54 -21.27
C ILE A 157 -9.62 7.87 -22.61
N PHE A 158 -10.21 8.78 -23.39
CA PHE A 158 -9.68 9.21 -24.68
C PHE A 158 -8.28 9.85 -24.55
N ILE A 159 -8.09 10.77 -23.61
CA ILE A 159 -6.78 11.40 -23.34
C ILE A 159 -5.74 10.36 -22.92
N SER A 160 -6.11 9.41 -22.05
CA SER A 160 -5.20 8.38 -21.55
C SER A 160 -4.75 7.43 -22.66
N LEU A 161 -5.67 7.03 -23.55
CA LEU A 161 -5.35 6.21 -24.72
C LEU A 161 -4.45 6.96 -25.71
N PHE A 162 -4.72 8.25 -25.93
CA PHE A 162 -3.89 9.08 -26.81
C PHE A 162 -2.46 9.20 -26.28
N ARG A 163 -2.30 9.43 -24.98
CA ARG A 163 -0.99 9.48 -24.32
C ARG A 163 -0.26 8.15 -24.45
N TYR A 164 -0.92 7.03 -24.21
CA TYR A 164 -0.33 5.70 -24.33
C TYR A 164 0.16 5.41 -25.75
N LEU A 165 -0.61 5.80 -26.77
CA LEU A 165 -0.20 5.66 -28.17
C LEU A 165 1.01 6.55 -28.52
N TYR A 166 1.09 7.74 -27.94
CA TYR A 166 2.22 8.65 -28.14
C TYR A 166 3.50 8.12 -27.49
N GLU A 167 3.41 7.62 -26.26
CA GLU A 167 4.53 7.04 -25.52
C GLU A 167 5.07 5.78 -26.21
N LYS A 168 4.20 4.95 -26.79
CA LYS A 168 4.59 3.79 -27.60
C LYS A 168 5.30 4.17 -28.91
N ASN A 169 4.92 5.27 -29.55
CA ASN A 169 5.55 5.73 -30.80
C ASN A 169 6.90 6.43 -30.58
N ILE A 170 7.23 6.88 -29.38
CA ILE A 170 8.54 7.49 -29.06
C ILE A 170 9.61 6.41 -28.73
N ILE A 171 9.17 5.20 -28.34
CA ILE A 171 10.04 4.09 -27.91
C ILE A 171 10.26 3.06 -29.06
N SER A 172 9.64 3.27 -30.23
CA SER A 172 9.87 2.48 -31.45
C SER A 172 10.79 3.22 -32.42
#